data_AF-A0A1H0DDU6-F1
#
_entry.id   AF-A0A1H0DDU6-F1
#
_cell.length_a   1.000
_cell.length_b   1.000
_cell.length_c   1.000
_cell.angle_alpha   90.00
_cell.angle_beta   90.00
_cell.angle_gamma   90.00
#
_symmetry.space_group_name_H-M   'P 1'
#
loop_
_entity.id
_entity.type
_entity.pdbx_description
1 polymer ?
#
loop_
_entity_poly.entity_id
_entity_poly.type
_entity_poly.pdbx_seq_one_letter_code
_entity_poly.pdbx_strand_id
1 'polypeptide(L)'
;MTDAVGMIEREFAIKLVAAQLEREYRNEMAVYGRSVGVSVAHVEEHDLCWIVSWQSDEYLRTRDHRHALVGNGPYLVDKADGSLHQIGVVDAVTGAWEREYLARIKRQAAPGPVDALHEEVRAAALAQGRVDALRLLRRRVPALRISDAKVYVAALLADADPPAELVAAATEALPRPAELISHGIATITGPNTPTEALRPLSGLPGLAPHRCASKPSSAAGHAS
;
A
#
# COMPACT_ATOMS: atom_id res chain seq x y z
N MET A 1 -8.90 10.84 26.37
CA MET A 1 -7.73 11.60 25.92
C MET A 1 -7.02 10.69 24.94
N THR A 2 -7.45 10.76 23.69
CA THR A 2 -7.08 9.81 22.63
C THR A 2 -5.68 10.17 22.15
N ASP A 3 -4.73 9.26 22.32
CA ASP A 3 -3.39 9.42 21.75
C ASP A 3 -3.52 9.66 20.25
N ALA A 4 -3.01 10.79 19.78
CA ALA A 4 -2.75 10.99 18.36
C ALA A 4 -1.64 9.98 17.99
N VAL A 5 -2.05 8.80 17.52
CA VAL A 5 -1.15 7.87 16.85
C VAL A 5 -0.56 8.64 15.69
N GLY A 6 0.69 9.07 15.84
CA GLY A 6 1.37 9.87 14.82
C GLY A 6 1.39 9.08 13.53
N MET A 7 0.68 9.58 12.52
CA MET A 7 0.72 8.97 11.19
C MET A 7 2.17 8.92 10.72
N ILE A 8 2.52 7.87 10.00
CA ILE A 8 3.84 7.74 9.40
C ILE A 8 4.07 8.95 8.49
N GLU A 9 5.14 9.68 8.76
CA GLU A 9 5.57 10.81 7.96
C GLU A 9 6.33 10.35 6.71
N ARG A 10 6.35 11.22 5.70
CA ARG A 10 6.99 10.98 4.40
C ARG A 10 8.45 10.52 4.55
N GLU A 11 9.23 11.19 5.40
CA GLU A 11 10.65 10.87 5.62
C GLU A 11 10.85 9.48 6.22
N PHE A 12 9.90 9.03 7.06
CA PHE A 12 9.96 7.71 7.64
C PHE A 12 9.63 6.64 6.60
N ALA A 13 8.65 6.88 5.73
CA ALA A 13 8.37 6.00 4.59
C ALA A 13 9.57 5.85 3.65
N ILE A 14 10.29 6.95 3.36
CA ILE A 14 11.54 6.91 2.58
C ILE A 14 12.58 6.03 3.26
N LYS A 15 12.80 6.20 4.57
CA LYS A 15 13.79 5.42 5.32
C LYS A 15 13.47 3.94 5.32
N LEU A 16 12.19 3.57 5.51
CA LEU A 16 11.77 2.17 5.46
C LEU A 16 12.06 1.53 4.11
N VAL A 17 11.70 2.21 3.02
CA VAL A 17 11.91 1.69 1.67
C VAL A 17 13.40 1.64 1.32
N ALA A 18 14.17 2.68 1.66
CA ALA A 18 15.62 2.67 1.46
C ALA A 18 16.31 1.51 2.21
N ALA A 19 15.89 1.23 3.45
CA ALA A 19 16.41 0.09 4.21
C ALA A 19 16.03 -1.26 3.60
N GLN A 20 14.84 -1.38 3.01
CA GLN A 20 14.43 -2.58 2.29
C GLN A 20 15.22 -2.77 1.00
N LEU A 21 15.40 -1.72 0.20
CA LEU A 21 16.22 -1.76 -1.02
C LEU A 21 17.66 -2.19 -0.73
N GLU A 22 18.27 -1.66 0.35
CA GLU A 22 19.61 -2.07 0.80
C GLU A 22 19.65 -3.55 1.22
N ARG A 23 18.57 -4.07 1.80
CA ARG A 23 18.47 -5.51 2.14
C ARG A 23 18.42 -6.36 0.88
N GLU A 24 17.61 -5.97 -0.11
CA GLU A 24 17.48 -6.68 -1.39
C GLU A 24 18.81 -6.66 -2.15
N TYR A 25 19.45 -5.50 -2.25
CA TYR A 25 20.78 -5.36 -2.85
C TYR A 25 21.80 -6.32 -2.23
N ARG A 26 21.89 -6.36 -0.89
CA ARG A 26 22.82 -7.28 -0.20
C ARG A 26 22.47 -8.75 -0.43
N ASN A 27 21.19 -9.09 -0.50
CA ASN A 27 20.77 -10.46 -0.81
C ASN A 27 21.15 -10.85 -2.24
N GLU A 28 20.87 -10.00 -3.22
CA GLU A 28 21.26 -10.25 -4.62
C GLU A 28 22.77 -10.34 -4.79
N MET A 29 23.52 -9.44 -4.14
CA MET A 29 24.99 -9.51 -4.07
C MET A 29 25.45 -10.87 -3.55
N ALA A 30 24.87 -11.35 -2.45
CA ALA A 30 25.25 -12.62 -1.85
C ALA A 30 24.91 -13.83 -2.73
N VAL A 31 23.79 -13.78 -3.46
CA VAL A 31 23.31 -14.92 -4.28
C VAL A 31 23.95 -14.93 -5.67
N TYR A 32 24.11 -13.77 -6.30
CA TYR A 32 24.50 -13.64 -7.71
C TYR A 32 25.87 -12.99 -7.92
N GLY A 33 26.51 -12.48 -6.87
CA GLY A 33 27.79 -11.75 -6.97
C GLY A 33 27.67 -10.39 -7.68
N ARG A 34 26.45 -9.96 -7.98
CA ARG A 34 26.12 -8.71 -8.68
C ARG A 34 24.70 -8.27 -8.35
N SER A 35 24.45 -6.98 -8.48
CA SER A 35 23.20 -6.25 -8.17
C SER A 35 23.43 -4.81 -8.63
N VAL A 36 22.34 -4.11 -8.85
CA VAL A 36 22.32 -2.73 -9.34
C VAL A 36 22.08 -1.80 -8.15
N GLY A 37 22.88 -0.74 -8.02
CA GLY A 37 22.60 0.32 -7.04
C GLY A 37 21.26 0.98 -7.35
N VAL A 38 20.39 1.07 -6.34
CA VAL A 38 19.01 1.53 -6.49
C VAL A 38 18.64 2.48 -5.35
N SER A 39 17.84 3.49 -5.67
CA SER A 39 17.41 4.53 -4.75
C SER A 39 15.94 4.88 -4.93
N VAL A 40 15.36 5.45 -3.87
CA VAL A 40 14.03 6.07 -3.94
C VAL A 40 14.05 7.19 -4.96
N ALA A 41 13.12 7.12 -5.92
CA ALA A 41 13.00 8.05 -7.04
C ALA A 41 11.88 9.08 -6.79
N HIS A 42 10.75 8.64 -6.25
CA HIS A 42 9.58 9.48 -6.01
C HIS A 42 8.76 8.96 -4.84
N VAL A 43 8.09 9.88 -4.15
CA VAL A 43 7.13 9.55 -3.08
C VAL A 43 5.88 10.38 -3.29
N GLU A 44 4.78 9.67 -3.43
CA GLU A 44 3.44 10.21 -3.56
C GLU A 44 2.66 9.92 -2.27
N GLU A 45 1.88 10.91 -1.85
CA GLU A 45 0.96 10.76 -0.73
C GLU A 45 -0.38 10.22 -1.23
N HIS A 46 -0.84 9.11 -0.65
CA HIS A 46 -2.18 8.56 -0.87
C HIS A 46 -2.94 8.55 0.47
N ASP A 47 -4.27 8.54 0.44
CA ASP A 47 -5.09 8.58 1.66
C ASP A 47 -4.78 7.39 2.61
N LEU A 48 -4.47 6.23 2.03
CA LEU A 48 -4.21 4.99 2.77
C LEU A 48 -2.74 4.77 3.15
N CYS A 49 -1.80 5.31 2.37
CA CYS A 49 -0.39 4.94 2.41
C CYS A 49 0.52 5.98 1.75
N TRP A 50 1.83 5.80 1.88
CA TRP A 50 2.81 6.44 0.98
C TRP A 50 3.14 5.49 -0.16
N ILE A 51 3.07 5.98 -1.40
CA ILE A 51 3.48 5.23 -2.59
C ILE A 51 4.91 5.64 -2.92
N VAL A 52 5.85 4.70 -2.84
CA VAL A 52 7.29 4.97 -2.98
C VAL A 52 7.84 4.25 -4.21
N SER A 53 8.16 5.03 -5.23
CA SER A 53 8.81 4.54 -6.45
C SER A 53 10.33 4.60 -6.31
N TRP A 54 11.01 3.68 -6.98
CA TRP A 54 12.46 3.53 -6.94
C TRP A 54 13.02 3.21 -8.33
N GLN A 55 14.30 3.51 -8.53
CA GLN A 55 15.02 3.29 -9.79
C GLN A 55 16.50 3.03 -9.54
N SER A 56 17.22 2.62 -10.59
CA SER A 56 18.67 2.52 -10.53
C SER A 56 19.31 3.89 -10.32
N ASP A 57 20.39 3.92 -9.55
CA ASP A 57 21.16 5.14 -9.30
C ASP A 57 21.69 5.74 -10.61
N GLU A 58 22.09 4.86 -11.54
CA GLU A 58 22.62 5.25 -12.84
C GLU A 58 21.56 5.95 -13.70
N TYR A 59 20.32 5.43 -13.72
CA TYR A 59 19.21 6.10 -14.40
C TYR A 59 18.87 7.43 -13.75
N LEU A 60 18.81 7.49 -12.41
CA LEU A 60 18.50 8.74 -11.72
C LEU A 60 19.52 9.85 -12.00
N ARG A 61 20.81 9.47 -12.10
CA ARG A 61 21.92 10.38 -12.41
C ARG A 61 21.96 10.81 -13.87
N THR A 62 21.77 9.89 -14.81
CA THR A 62 22.04 10.12 -16.25
C THR A 62 20.79 10.37 -17.08
N ARG A 63 19.64 9.88 -16.60
CA ARG A 63 18.38 9.75 -17.36
C ARG A 63 18.50 8.91 -18.64
N ASP A 64 19.54 8.08 -18.76
CA ASP A 64 19.68 7.15 -19.87
C ASP A 64 18.79 5.92 -19.65
N HIS A 65 17.79 5.76 -20.53
CA HIS A 65 16.80 4.69 -20.45
C HIS A 65 17.38 3.28 -20.50
N ARG A 66 18.63 3.09 -20.98
CA ARG A 66 19.33 1.80 -20.92
C ARG A 66 19.57 1.31 -19.49
N HIS A 67 19.54 2.22 -18.52
CA HIS A 67 19.67 1.92 -17.10
C HIS A 67 18.34 1.94 -16.35
N ALA A 68 17.23 2.25 -17.02
CA ALA A 68 15.91 2.27 -16.40
C ALA A 68 15.49 0.84 -16.03
N LEU A 69 15.00 0.67 -14.80
CA LEU A 69 14.41 -0.58 -14.35
C LEU A 69 12.91 -0.55 -14.66
N VAL A 70 12.53 -1.25 -15.73
CA VAL A 70 11.15 -1.32 -16.23
C VAL A 70 10.42 -2.51 -15.61
N GLY A 71 9.16 -2.32 -15.25
CA GLY A 71 8.30 -3.39 -14.72
C GLY A 71 8.31 -3.52 -13.19
N ASN A 72 9.25 -2.85 -12.52
CA ASN A 72 9.29 -2.79 -11.07
C ASN A 72 8.15 -1.89 -10.57
N GLY A 73 7.27 -2.46 -9.75
CA GLY A 73 6.22 -1.68 -9.10
C GLY A 73 6.68 -1.04 -7.79
N PRO A 74 5.96 -0.01 -7.32
CA PRO A 74 6.32 0.75 -6.14
C PRO A 74 6.09 -0.07 -4.85
N TYR A 75 6.67 0.45 -3.77
CA TYR A 75 6.31 0.03 -2.43
C TYR A 75 5.15 0.86 -1.90
N LEU A 76 4.32 0.26 -1.06
CA LEU A 76 3.31 0.92 -0.25
C LEU A 76 3.74 0.88 1.21
N VAL A 77 3.79 2.05 1.85
CA VAL A 77 4.03 2.17 3.29
C VAL A 77 2.75 2.61 3.97
N ASP A 78 2.19 1.75 4.82
CA ASP A 78 0.97 2.03 5.55
C ASP A 78 1.13 3.27 6.46
N LYS A 79 0.23 4.25 6.33
CA LYS A 79 0.29 5.48 7.11
C LYS A 79 -0.01 5.29 8.59
N ALA A 80 -0.73 4.24 8.97
CA ALA A 80 -1.13 4.00 10.35
C ALA A 80 -0.06 3.24 11.14
N ASP A 81 0.59 2.26 10.51
CA ASP A 81 1.45 1.31 11.22
C ASP A 81 2.80 1.03 10.55
N GLY A 82 3.13 1.70 9.45
CA GLY A 82 4.41 1.55 8.76
C GLY A 82 4.67 0.16 8.18
N SER A 83 3.64 -0.68 8.04
CA SER A 83 3.77 -1.95 7.31
C SER A 83 4.14 -1.69 5.85
N LEU A 84 4.99 -2.57 5.31
CA LEU A 84 5.60 -2.41 4.00
C LEU A 84 5.06 -3.48 3.06
N HIS A 85 4.57 -3.03 1.91
CA HIS A 85 4.06 -3.90 0.86
C HIS A 85 4.65 -3.51 -0.49
N GLN A 86 4.55 -4.41 -1.47
CA GLN A 86 4.92 -4.15 -2.85
C GLN A 86 3.76 -4.54 -3.76
N ILE A 87 3.53 -3.72 -4.78
CA ILE A 87 2.52 -3.94 -5.81
C ILE A 87 3.17 -3.97 -7.19
N GLY A 88 2.46 -4.52 -8.18
CA GLY A 88 2.91 -4.47 -9.58
C GLY A 88 2.75 -3.07 -10.18
N VAL A 89 3.55 -2.74 -11.19
CA VAL A 89 3.46 -1.45 -11.91
C VAL A 89 2.09 -1.24 -12.58
N VAL A 90 1.46 -2.33 -13.07
CA VAL A 90 0.12 -2.27 -13.67
C VAL A 90 -0.93 -1.91 -12.63
N ASP A 91 -0.86 -2.52 -11.45
CA ASP A 91 -1.81 -2.23 -10.37
C ASP A 91 -1.64 -0.79 -9.90
N ALA A 92 -0.41 -0.30 -9.77
CA ALA A 92 -0.11 1.09 -9.41
C ALA A 92 -0.72 2.09 -10.41
N VAL A 93 -0.55 1.85 -11.71
CA VAL A 93 -1.07 2.75 -12.76
C VAL A 93 -2.60 2.71 -12.87
N THR A 94 -3.21 1.56 -12.61
CA THR A 94 -4.66 1.37 -12.77
C THR A 94 -5.46 1.65 -11.50
N GLY A 95 -4.79 1.80 -10.35
CA GLY A 95 -5.45 1.88 -9.03
C GLY A 95 -6.05 0.55 -8.56
N ALA A 96 -5.79 -0.56 -9.25
CA ALA A 96 -6.38 -1.87 -8.92
C ALA A 96 -6.01 -2.35 -7.51
N TRP A 97 -4.87 -1.90 -7.01
CA TRP A 97 -4.33 -2.29 -5.70
C TRP A 97 -5.21 -1.83 -4.53
N GLU A 98 -5.92 -0.69 -4.61
CA GLU A 98 -6.58 -0.08 -3.45
C GLU A 98 -7.66 -1.01 -2.85
N ARG A 99 -8.47 -1.62 -3.70
CA ARG A 99 -9.54 -2.52 -3.27
C ARG A 99 -8.99 -3.78 -2.60
N GLU A 100 -7.94 -4.37 -3.17
CA GLU A 100 -7.27 -5.52 -2.55
C GLU A 100 -6.60 -5.11 -1.24
N TYR A 101 -5.98 -3.93 -1.19
CA TYR A 101 -5.31 -3.42 0.01
C TYR A 101 -6.30 -3.23 1.16
N LEU A 102 -7.44 -2.59 0.91
CA LEU A 102 -8.51 -2.44 1.89
C LEU A 102 -9.04 -3.80 2.35
N ALA A 103 -9.38 -4.68 1.41
CA ALA A 103 -10.01 -5.97 1.74
C ALA A 103 -9.06 -6.93 2.47
N ARG A 104 -7.82 -7.05 2.00
CA ARG A 104 -6.87 -8.07 2.46
C ARG A 104 -5.97 -7.58 3.58
N ILE A 105 -5.46 -6.36 3.47
CA ILE A 105 -4.50 -5.80 4.43
C ILE A 105 -5.25 -5.10 5.56
N LYS A 106 -6.12 -4.13 5.23
CA LYS A 106 -6.88 -3.38 6.23
C LYS A 106 -8.08 -4.15 6.79
N ARG A 107 -8.49 -5.27 6.15
CA ARG A 107 -9.70 -6.04 6.48
C ARG A 107 -10.97 -5.16 6.51
N GLN A 108 -11.01 -4.17 5.64
CA GLN A 108 -12.12 -3.24 5.48
C GLN A 108 -12.82 -3.51 4.15
N ALA A 109 -14.14 -3.32 4.13
CA ALA A 109 -14.86 -3.33 2.86
C ALA A 109 -14.40 -2.11 2.05
N ALA A 110 -13.88 -2.34 0.84
CA ALA A 110 -13.59 -1.25 -0.07
C ALA A 110 -14.90 -0.53 -0.44
N PRO A 111 -14.90 0.81 -0.55
CA PRO A 111 -16.08 1.55 -0.99
C PRO A 111 -16.64 0.97 -2.28
N GLY A 112 -17.94 0.70 -2.29
CA GLY A 112 -18.65 0.23 -3.47
C GLY A 112 -18.94 1.38 -4.45
N PRO A 113 -19.46 1.06 -5.67
CA PRO A 113 -19.87 2.08 -6.63
C PRO A 113 -20.90 3.07 -6.08
N VAL A 114 -21.77 2.58 -5.18
CA VAL A 114 -22.78 3.41 -4.53
C VAL A 114 -22.15 4.38 -3.54
N ASP A 115 -21.20 3.93 -2.73
CA ASP A 115 -20.49 4.78 -1.78
C ASP A 115 -19.72 5.88 -2.52
N ALA A 116 -19.03 5.51 -3.62
CA ALA A 116 -18.36 6.47 -4.49
C ALA A 116 -19.35 7.48 -5.11
N LEU A 117 -20.53 7.02 -5.56
CA LEU A 117 -21.59 7.90 -6.04
C LEU A 117 -22.07 8.87 -4.95
N HIS A 118 -22.21 8.41 -3.71
CA HIS A 118 -22.61 9.28 -2.59
C HIS A 118 -21.60 10.39 -2.36
N GLU A 119 -20.31 10.06 -2.33
CA GLU A 119 -19.24 11.03 -2.19
C GLU A 119 -19.20 12.03 -3.35
N GLU A 120 -19.31 11.56 -4.60
CA GLU A 120 -19.39 12.44 -5.79
C GLU A 120 -20.58 13.41 -5.69
N VAL A 121 -21.75 12.93 -5.26
CA VAL A 121 -22.96 13.75 -5.12
C VAL A 121 -22.82 14.78 -3.99
N ARG A 122 -22.25 14.40 -2.83
CA ARG A 122 -21.97 15.32 -1.72
C ARG A 122 -20.96 16.39 -2.16
N ALA A 123 -19.86 15.99 -2.79
CA ALA A 123 -18.83 16.91 -3.28
C ALA A 123 -19.41 17.92 -4.30
N ALA A 124 -20.22 17.44 -5.25
CA ALA A 124 -20.88 18.32 -6.23
C ALA A 124 -21.86 19.30 -5.57
N ALA A 125 -22.58 18.86 -4.55
CA ALA A 125 -23.49 19.73 -3.82
C ALA A 125 -22.74 20.82 -3.03
N LEU A 126 -21.60 20.49 -2.43
CA LEU A 126 -20.75 21.44 -1.72
C LEU A 126 -20.11 22.46 -2.66
N ALA A 127 -19.64 22.02 -3.83
CA ALA A 127 -18.89 22.87 -4.74
C ALA A 127 -19.77 23.68 -5.71
N GLN A 128 -20.88 23.11 -6.21
CA GLN A 128 -21.74 23.74 -7.24
C GLN A 128 -23.22 23.85 -6.83
N GLY A 129 -23.60 23.28 -5.69
CA GLY A 129 -24.94 23.35 -5.16
C GLY A 129 -25.85 22.20 -5.59
N ARG A 130 -27.05 22.19 -5.01
CA ARG A 130 -28.00 21.07 -5.07
C ARG A 130 -28.43 20.69 -6.49
N VAL A 131 -28.53 21.65 -7.41
CA VAL A 131 -28.99 21.40 -8.78
C VAL A 131 -27.97 20.57 -9.56
N ASP A 132 -26.68 20.86 -9.40
CA ASP A 132 -25.62 20.12 -10.06
C ASP A 132 -25.43 18.72 -9.47
N ALA A 133 -25.57 18.58 -8.15
CA ALA A 133 -25.64 17.27 -7.50
C ALA A 133 -26.78 16.40 -8.05
N LEU A 134 -27.98 16.98 -8.22
CA LEU A 134 -29.12 16.30 -8.84
C LEU A 134 -28.84 15.90 -10.29
N ARG A 135 -28.22 16.78 -11.07
CA ARG A 135 -27.85 16.53 -12.47
C ARG A 135 -26.81 15.42 -12.57
N LEU A 136 -25.79 15.43 -11.70
CA LEU A 136 -24.78 14.38 -11.61
C LEU A 136 -25.43 13.03 -11.29
N LEU A 137 -26.26 12.97 -10.24
CA LEU A 137 -26.94 11.74 -9.83
C LEU A 137 -27.75 11.14 -10.98
N ARG A 138 -28.58 11.95 -11.66
CA ARG A 138 -29.39 11.47 -12.79
C ARG A 138 -28.59 11.08 -14.01
N ARG A 139 -27.39 11.65 -14.20
CA ARG A 139 -26.47 11.24 -15.25
C ARG A 139 -25.84 9.88 -14.93
N ARG A 140 -25.49 9.62 -13.67
CA ARG A 140 -24.89 8.35 -13.22
C ARG A 140 -25.91 7.23 -13.09
N VAL A 141 -27.15 7.57 -12.70
CA VAL A 141 -28.26 6.64 -12.52
C VAL A 141 -29.48 7.11 -13.32
N PRO A 142 -29.49 6.94 -14.66
CA PRO A 142 -30.59 7.41 -15.51
C PRO A 142 -31.95 6.80 -15.19
N ALA A 143 -31.96 5.62 -14.55
CA ALA A 143 -33.17 4.92 -14.13
C ALA A 143 -33.93 5.67 -13.01
N LEU A 144 -33.28 6.57 -12.25
CA LEU A 144 -33.96 7.35 -11.22
C LEU A 144 -34.87 8.42 -11.83
N ARG A 145 -36.13 8.42 -11.39
CA ARG A 145 -37.07 9.52 -11.67
C ARG A 145 -36.60 10.80 -11.00
N ILE A 146 -37.04 11.95 -11.52
CA ILE A 146 -36.67 13.27 -10.97
C ILE A 146 -37.09 13.41 -9.50
N SER A 147 -38.29 12.92 -9.15
CA SER A 147 -38.79 12.92 -7.76
C SER A 147 -37.85 12.14 -6.84
N ASP A 148 -37.47 10.94 -7.27
CA ASP A 148 -36.68 10.00 -6.49
C ASP A 148 -35.26 10.53 -6.31
N ALA A 149 -34.67 11.09 -7.38
CA ALA A 149 -33.37 11.78 -7.31
C ALA A 149 -33.39 12.97 -6.33
N LYS A 150 -34.50 13.72 -6.23
CA LYS A 150 -34.60 14.83 -5.26
C LYS A 150 -34.61 14.33 -3.82
N VAL A 151 -35.31 13.22 -3.55
CA VAL A 151 -35.33 12.57 -2.23
C VAL A 151 -33.95 12.04 -1.89
N TYR A 152 -33.30 11.36 -2.83
CA TYR A 152 -31.95 10.83 -2.69
C TYR A 152 -30.94 11.93 -2.29
N VAL A 153 -30.89 13.03 -3.06
CA VAL A 153 -29.98 14.15 -2.78
C VAL A 153 -30.35 14.87 -1.48
N ALA A 154 -31.65 14.97 -1.13
CA ALA A 154 -32.05 15.52 0.17
C ALA A 154 -31.49 14.70 1.34
N ALA A 155 -31.59 13.38 1.27
CA ALA A 155 -31.09 12.49 2.32
C ALA A 155 -29.56 12.66 2.48
N LEU A 156 -28.81 12.58 1.39
CA LEU A 156 -27.34 12.74 1.43
C LEU A 156 -26.89 14.09 2.00
N LEU A 157 -27.60 15.18 1.68
CA LEU A 157 -27.28 16.51 2.21
C LEU A 157 -27.72 16.73 3.65
N ALA A 158 -28.56 15.85 4.18
CA ALA A 158 -28.94 15.82 5.58
C ALA A 158 -28.08 14.82 6.38
N ASP A 159 -27.00 14.31 5.79
CA ASP A 159 -26.16 13.23 6.34
C ASP A 159 -26.97 11.99 6.75
N ALA A 160 -28.06 11.72 6.03
CA ALA A 160 -28.93 10.58 6.21
C ALA A 160 -28.82 9.61 5.04
N ASP A 161 -29.09 8.32 5.30
CA ASP A 161 -29.12 7.31 4.26
C ASP A 161 -30.31 7.55 3.31
N PRO A 162 -30.10 7.50 1.99
CA PRO A 162 -31.19 7.50 1.03
C PRO A 162 -32.11 6.28 1.24
N PRO A 163 -33.40 6.37 0.86
CA PRO A 163 -34.31 5.23 0.96
C PRO A 163 -33.75 3.97 0.27
N ALA A 164 -33.89 2.83 0.95
CA ALA A 164 -33.22 1.57 0.57
C ALA A 164 -33.57 1.12 -0.86
N GLU A 165 -34.80 1.35 -1.31
CA GLU A 165 -35.26 1.06 -2.66
C GLU A 165 -34.53 1.89 -3.73
N LEU A 166 -34.18 3.14 -3.40
CA LEU A 166 -33.43 4.01 -4.31
C LEU A 166 -31.95 3.64 -4.31
N VAL A 167 -31.41 3.24 -3.16
CA VAL A 167 -30.06 2.69 -3.06
C VAL A 167 -29.96 1.41 -3.89
N ALA A 168 -30.92 0.50 -3.78
CA ALA A 168 -30.95 -0.73 -4.59
C ALA A 168 -31.01 -0.43 -6.09
N ALA A 169 -31.85 0.51 -6.51
CA ALA A 169 -31.91 0.95 -7.92
C ALA A 169 -30.58 1.55 -8.39
N ALA A 170 -29.89 2.30 -7.54
CA ALA A 170 -28.55 2.82 -7.86
C ALA A 170 -27.51 1.69 -7.95
N THR A 171 -27.53 0.73 -7.03
CA THR A 171 -26.65 -0.46 -7.05
C THR A 171 -26.81 -1.26 -8.34
N GLU A 172 -28.05 -1.46 -8.81
CA GLU A 172 -28.34 -2.19 -10.04
C GLU A 172 -27.92 -1.43 -11.30
N ALA A 173 -28.11 -0.11 -11.30
CA ALA A 173 -27.83 0.74 -12.46
C ALA A 173 -26.34 1.08 -12.63
N LEU A 174 -25.59 1.14 -11.53
CA LEU A 174 -24.17 1.45 -11.58
C LEU A 174 -23.39 0.24 -12.10
N PRO A 175 -22.34 0.47 -12.92
CA PRO A 175 -21.46 -0.60 -13.33
C PRO A 175 -20.92 -1.33 -12.11
N ARG A 176 -20.96 -2.66 -12.14
CA ARG A 176 -20.16 -3.44 -11.20
C ARG A 176 -18.72 -2.94 -11.31
N PRO A 177 -18.00 -2.80 -10.18
CA PRO A 177 -16.60 -2.46 -10.24
C PRO A 177 -15.94 -3.41 -11.24
N ALA A 178 -15.19 -2.86 -12.20
CA ALA A 178 -14.39 -3.71 -13.04
C ALA A 178 -13.60 -4.64 -12.12
N GLU A 179 -13.64 -5.94 -12.40
CA GLU A 179 -12.64 -6.85 -11.86
C GLU A 179 -11.33 -6.45 -12.53
N LEU A 180 -10.71 -5.38 -12.03
CA LEU A 180 -9.33 -5.09 -12.32
C LEU A 180 -8.57 -6.29 -11.78
N ILE A 181 -7.91 -7.02 -12.68
CA ILE A 181 -7.06 -8.14 -12.32
C ILE A 181 -5.89 -7.51 -11.56
N SER A 182 -5.97 -7.53 -10.24
CA SER A 182 -4.84 -7.21 -9.38
C SER A 182 -3.81 -8.32 -9.57
N HIS A 183 -2.56 -7.94 -9.78
CA HIS A 183 -1.45 -8.88 -9.90
C HIS A 183 -0.93 -9.31 -8.51
N GLY A 184 -1.56 -8.79 -7.45
CA GLY A 184 -1.41 -9.20 -6.06
C GLY A 184 -0.53 -8.25 -5.26
N ILE A 185 -0.90 -8.07 -4.00
CA ILE A 185 -0.10 -7.31 -3.03
C ILE A 185 0.82 -8.26 -2.27
N ALA A 186 2.12 -8.00 -2.29
CA ALA A 186 3.09 -8.73 -1.48
C ALA A 186 3.35 -7.98 -0.17
N THR A 187 3.08 -8.60 0.98
CA THR A 187 3.49 -8.03 2.28
C THR A 187 4.94 -8.40 2.55
N ILE A 188 5.78 -7.40 2.77
CA ILE A 188 7.21 -7.55 3.02
C ILE A 188 7.48 -7.53 4.52
N THR A 189 6.95 -6.52 5.22
CA THR A 189 6.97 -6.47 6.68
C THR A 189 5.58 -6.15 7.20
N GLY A 190 5.20 -6.80 8.31
CA GLY A 190 3.96 -6.49 9.03
C GLY A 190 3.98 -5.12 9.72
N PRO A 191 2.98 -4.81 10.57
CA PRO A 191 2.91 -3.55 11.30
C PRO A 191 4.19 -3.33 12.10
N ASN A 192 4.91 -2.26 11.77
CA ASN A 192 6.12 -1.86 12.46
C ASN A 192 5.77 -0.66 13.32
N THR A 193 5.57 -0.85 14.62
CA THR A 193 5.36 0.27 15.53
C THR A 193 6.48 1.31 15.30
N PRO A 194 6.18 2.59 14.97
CA PRO A 194 7.19 3.56 14.54
C PRO A 194 8.35 3.74 15.55
N THR A 195 8.13 3.36 16.80
CA THR A 195 9.10 3.42 17.91
C THR A 195 10.16 2.30 17.89
N GLU A 196 9.90 1.14 17.28
CA GLU A 196 10.81 -0.01 17.38
C GLU A 196 11.91 -0.03 16.30
N ALA A 197 11.67 0.65 15.17
CA ALA A 197 12.60 0.74 14.05
C ALA A 197 13.83 1.64 14.30
N LEU A 198 13.88 2.40 15.39
CA LEU A 198 14.96 3.33 15.74
C LEU A 198 15.86 2.86 16.89
N ARG A 199 15.72 1.63 17.41
CA ARG A 199 16.75 1.12 18.32
C ARG A 199 18.00 0.78 17.53
N PRO A 200 19.15 1.43 17.79
CA PRO A 200 20.41 0.88 17.31
C PRO A 200 20.54 -0.54 17.87
N LEU A 201 20.99 -1.49 17.06
CA LEU A 201 21.40 -2.83 17.47
C LEU A 201 22.59 -2.72 18.43
N SER A 202 22.35 -2.29 19.66
CA SER A 202 23.29 -2.28 20.76
C SER A 202 22.83 -3.34 21.75
N GLY A 203 23.37 -4.55 21.60
CA GLY A 203 23.16 -5.63 22.56
C GLY A 203 22.98 -7.00 21.95
N LEU A 204 23.98 -7.51 21.22
CA LEU A 204 24.16 -8.96 21.16
C LEU A 204 24.84 -9.39 22.48
N PRO A 205 24.23 -10.25 23.31
CA PRO A 205 24.96 -10.87 24.41
C PRO A 205 26.03 -11.81 23.83
N GLY A 206 27.24 -11.73 24.40
CA GLY A 206 28.47 -12.25 23.86
C GLY A 206 28.45 -13.74 23.52
N LEU A 207 29.04 -14.07 22.36
CA LEU A 207 29.52 -15.41 22.08
C LEU A 207 30.62 -15.77 23.09
N ALA A 208 30.31 -16.69 23.99
CA ALA A 208 31.33 -17.45 24.71
C ALA A 208 32.07 -18.37 23.72
N PRO A 209 33.40 -18.51 23.80
CA PRO A 209 34.14 -19.40 22.92
C PRO A 209 33.84 -20.87 23.24
N HIS A 210 33.34 -21.60 22.26
CA HIS A 210 33.24 -23.07 22.31
C HIS A 210 34.64 -23.67 22.46
N ARG A 211 34.87 -24.36 23.59
CA ARG A 211 36.03 -25.24 23.77
C ARG A 211 35.99 -26.38 22.76
N CYS A 212 37.03 -26.50 21.94
CA CYS A 212 37.31 -27.68 21.14
C CYS A 212 37.47 -28.91 22.06
N ALA A 213 36.52 -29.84 21.97
CA ALA A 213 36.72 -31.20 22.46
C ALA A 213 37.59 -31.95 21.44
N SER A 214 38.83 -32.21 21.82
CA SER A 214 39.75 -33.12 21.13
C SER A 214 39.20 -34.55 21.15
N LYS A 215 39.05 -35.16 19.97
CA LYS A 215 38.84 -36.61 19.81
C LYS A 215 40.04 -37.39 20.37
N PRO A 216 39.83 -38.51 21.10
CA PRO A 216 40.92 -39.44 21.35
C PRO A 216 41.21 -40.27 20.07
N SER A 217 42.44 -40.15 19.58
CA SER A 217 43.01 -41.01 18.55
C SER A 217 43.45 -42.32 19.19
N SER A 218 42.90 -43.42 18.67
CA SER A 218 43.40 -44.78 18.89
C SER A 218 44.62 -45.00 18.00
N ALA A 219 45.75 -45.38 18.61
CA ALA A 219 46.85 -46.03 17.92
C ALA A 219 47.59 -46.97 18.91
N ALA A 220 47.90 -48.15 18.39
CA ALA A 220 48.39 -49.33 19.07
C ALA A 220 49.92 -49.32 19.33
N GLY A 221 50.34 -50.12 20.31
CA GLY A 221 51.71 -50.63 20.51
C GLY A 221 51.67 -51.59 21.71
N HIS A 222 51.64 -52.92 21.52
CA HIS A 222 52.78 -53.87 21.44
C HIS A 222 53.64 -54.03 22.71
N ALA A 223 54.02 -55.30 22.95
CA ALA A 223 54.82 -55.90 24.04
C ALA A 223 53.98 -56.34 25.27
N SER A 224 53.99 -57.60 25.72
CA SER A 224 54.87 -58.77 25.48
C SER A 224 54.08 -60.07 25.50
#